data_AF-D0UR42-F1
#
_entry.id   AF-D0UR42-F1
#
_cell.length_a   1.000
_cell.length_b   1.000
_cell.length_c   1.000
_cell.angle_alpha   90.00
_cell.angle_beta   90.00
_cell.angle_gamma   90.00
#
_symmetry.space_group_name_H-M   'P 1'
#
loop_
_entity.id
_entity.type
_entity.pdbx_description
1 polymer ?
#
loop_
_entity_poly.entity_id
_entity_poly.type
_entity_poly.pdbx_seq_one_letter_code
_entity_poly.pdbx_strand_id
1 'polypeptide(L)'
;GNMGWLTFTFSLQKKFESLFGDKLEVVRTHQQQESFKFLSHFKRKMLIRNGKRNTTPQEVEFYHLRSNGFSSLCTRTIQIQADGINLNSAFCYILKVAFDKEDKTGIVYVWIGKKSKDEEGRLAEEIATTYFNPEKFSLQILNEGEEPENFFWVALGGPKLDYDKDADFMNYTRLFRCSNEKGYFI
;
A
#
# COMPACT_ATOMS: atom_id res chain seq x y z
N GLY A 1 8.74 -2.96 -24.70
CA GLY A 1 7.62 -3.87 -25.00
C GLY A 1 7.47 -4.86 -23.86
N ASN A 2 6.25 -5.05 -23.36
CA ASN A 2 5.89 -5.80 -22.16
C ASN A 2 5.89 -7.33 -22.45
N MET A 3 7.06 -7.92 -22.72
CA MET A 3 7.18 -9.34 -23.11
C MET A 3 7.00 -10.34 -21.95
N GLY A 4 6.94 -9.89 -20.70
CA GLY A 4 6.86 -10.79 -19.54
C GLY A 4 5.64 -11.71 -19.56
N TRP A 5 4.50 -11.24 -20.07
CA TRP A 5 3.30 -12.07 -20.26
C TRP A 5 3.53 -13.18 -21.30
N LEU A 6 4.15 -12.83 -22.44
CA LEU A 6 4.47 -13.79 -23.50
C LEU A 6 5.48 -14.84 -23.00
N THR A 7 6.51 -14.41 -22.26
CA THR A 7 7.47 -15.34 -21.64
C THR A 7 6.76 -16.31 -20.69
N PHE A 8 5.86 -15.82 -19.82
CA PHE A 8 5.10 -16.69 -18.93
C PHE A 8 4.24 -17.70 -19.71
N THR A 9 3.42 -17.25 -20.65
CA THR A 9 2.47 -18.10 -21.38
C THR A 9 3.15 -19.11 -22.30
N PHE A 10 4.21 -18.73 -23.02
CA PHE A 10 4.84 -19.62 -24.01
C PHE A 10 5.83 -20.60 -23.41
N SER A 11 6.43 -20.29 -22.26
CA SER A 11 7.49 -21.11 -21.66
C SER A 11 7.16 -21.62 -20.25
N LEU A 12 6.92 -20.73 -19.29
CA LEU A 12 6.71 -21.13 -17.89
C LEU A 12 5.42 -21.92 -17.71
N GLN A 13 4.33 -21.52 -18.36
CA GLN A 13 3.04 -22.19 -18.22
C GLN A 13 3.15 -23.65 -18.67
N LYS A 14 3.67 -23.93 -19.87
CA LYS A 14 3.88 -25.31 -20.36
C LYS A 14 4.77 -26.13 -19.42
N LYS A 15 5.80 -25.52 -18.83
CA LYS A 15 6.67 -26.18 -17.85
C LYS A 15 5.91 -26.55 -16.58
N PHE A 16 5.07 -25.65 -16.07
CA PHE A 16 4.24 -25.92 -14.90
C PHE A 16 3.13 -26.94 -15.19
N GLU A 17 2.52 -26.91 -16.36
CA GLU A 17 1.54 -27.92 -16.79
C GLU A 17 2.19 -29.31 -16.86
N SER A 18 3.42 -29.41 -17.35
CA SER A 18 4.16 -30.68 -17.37
C SER A 18 4.46 -31.24 -15.96
N LEU A 19 4.69 -30.36 -14.98
CA LEU A 19 5.04 -30.75 -13.61
C LEU A 19 3.82 -31.03 -12.73
N PHE A 20 2.75 -30.25 -12.89
CA PHE A 20 1.59 -30.25 -12.00
C PHE A 20 0.33 -30.82 -12.65
N GLY A 21 0.34 -31.04 -13.96
CA GLY A 21 -0.78 -31.63 -14.70
C GLY A 21 -2.08 -30.87 -14.49
N ASP A 22 -3.11 -31.61 -14.11
CA ASP A 22 -4.47 -31.15 -13.81
C ASP A 22 -4.60 -30.33 -12.52
N LYS A 23 -3.55 -30.28 -11.68
CA LYS A 23 -3.55 -29.49 -10.44
C LYS A 23 -3.16 -28.03 -10.64
N LEU A 24 -2.73 -27.66 -11.85
CA LEU A 24 -2.35 -26.28 -12.15
C LEU A 24 -3.59 -25.41 -12.41
N GLU A 25 -3.79 -24.40 -11.57
CA GLU A 25 -4.79 -23.36 -11.76
C GLU A 25 -4.10 -22.05 -12.18
N VAL A 26 -4.44 -21.50 -13.35
CA VAL A 26 -3.92 -20.19 -13.81
C VAL A 26 -5.00 -19.13 -13.61
N VAL A 27 -4.78 -18.25 -12.64
CA VAL A 27 -5.70 -17.14 -12.34
C VAL A 27 -5.05 -15.81 -12.71
N ARG A 28 -5.72 -15.04 -13.56
CA ARG A 28 -5.31 -13.67 -13.89
C ARG A 28 -5.92 -12.70 -12.88
N THR A 29 -5.09 -11.84 -12.31
CA THR A 29 -5.52 -10.77 -11.40
C THR A 29 -5.04 -9.41 -11.90
N HIS A 30 -5.78 -8.36 -11.57
CA HIS A 30 -5.37 -6.97 -11.78
C HIS A 30 -4.92 -6.35 -10.44
N GLN A 31 -4.01 -5.39 -10.50
CA GLN A 31 -3.55 -4.67 -9.31
C GLN A 31 -4.73 -4.01 -8.59
N GLN A 32 -4.79 -4.15 -7.27
CA GLN A 32 -5.89 -3.75 -6.39
C GLN A 32 -7.21 -4.54 -6.60
N GLN A 33 -7.21 -5.58 -7.44
CA GLN A 33 -8.34 -6.50 -7.65
C GLN A 33 -7.93 -7.95 -7.36
N GLU A 34 -6.96 -8.15 -6.46
CA GLU A 34 -6.51 -9.47 -6.06
C GLU A 34 -7.55 -10.19 -5.19
N SER A 35 -7.64 -11.51 -5.36
CA SER A 35 -8.55 -12.36 -4.60
C SER A 35 -8.10 -12.52 -3.14
N PHE A 36 -9.03 -12.84 -2.23
CA PHE A 36 -8.72 -13.14 -0.83
C PHE A 36 -7.70 -14.28 -0.69
N LYS A 37 -7.81 -15.33 -1.52
CA LYS A 37 -6.86 -16.45 -1.58
C LYS A 37 -5.46 -15.96 -1.94
N PHE A 38 -5.32 -15.03 -2.89
CA PHE A 38 -4.00 -14.48 -3.22
C PHE A 38 -3.44 -13.67 -2.04
N LEU A 39 -4.22 -12.75 -1.50
CA LEU A 39 -3.81 -11.85 -0.40
C LEU A 39 -3.40 -12.61 0.86
N SER A 40 -4.04 -13.74 1.18
CA SER A 40 -3.74 -14.52 2.38
C SER A 40 -2.29 -15.04 2.42
N HIS A 41 -1.64 -15.23 1.26
CA HIS A 41 -0.23 -15.65 1.20
C HIS A 41 0.72 -14.62 1.80
N PHE A 42 0.35 -13.34 1.79
CA PHE A 42 1.17 -12.23 2.27
C PHE A 42 0.94 -11.93 3.74
N LYS A 43 0.05 -12.65 4.44
CA LYS A 43 -0.23 -12.48 5.87
C LYS A 43 -0.45 -11.00 6.24
N ARG A 44 -1.29 -10.28 5.48
CA ARG A 44 -1.60 -8.84 5.68
C ARG A 44 -0.49 -7.85 5.31
N LYS A 45 0.65 -8.32 4.79
CA LYS A 45 1.84 -7.52 4.53
C LYS A 45 2.09 -7.24 3.04
N MET A 46 1.04 -7.25 2.22
CA MET A 46 1.20 -6.98 0.78
C MET A 46 1.58 -5.51 0.56
N LEU A 47 2.78 -5.29 0.02
CA LEU A 47 3.29 -3.96 -0.36
C LEU A 47 3.18 -3.76 -1.88
N ILE A 48 2.59 -2.65 -2.31
CA ILE A 48 2.45 -2.27 -3.73
C ILE A 48 3.22 -0.97 -3.96
N ARG A 49 4.34 -1.05 -4.68
CA ARG A 49 5.14 0.12 -5.08
C ARG A 49 4.71 0.64 -6.44
N ASN A 50 4.78 1.95 -6.62
CA ASN A 50 4.59 2.59 -7.92
C ASN A 50 5.85 2.43 -8.77
N GLY A 51 5.67 2.46 -10.09
CA GLY A 51 6.78 2.36 -11.04
C GLY A 51 6.98 0.96 -11.61
N LYS A 52 8.24 0.64 -11.95
CA LYS A 52 8.61 -0.60 -12.66
C LYS A 52 9.74 -1.29 -11.91
N ARG A 53 9.95 -2.58 -12.21
CA ARG A 53 11.10 -3.31 -11.67
C ARG A 53 12.41 -2.63 -12.09
N ASN A 54 13.39 -2.59 -11.19
CA ASN A 54 14.74 -2.03 -11.39
C ASN A 54 14.78 -0.51 -11.66
N THR A 55 13.79 0.26 -11.21
CA THR A 55 13.89 1.72 -11.16
C THR A 55 14.64 2.18 -9.91
N THR A 56 15.39 3.27 -10.02
CA THR A 56 16.01 3.91 -8.87
C THR A 56 14.92 4.28 -7.85
N PRO A 57 15.07 3.90 -6.57
CA PRO A 57 14.14 4.29 -5.52
C PRO A 57 14.05 5.81 -5.40
N GLN A 58 12.88 6.29 -4.97
CA GLN A 58 12.70 7.71 -4.66
C GLN A 58 13.30 8.01 -3.29
N GLU A 59 13.84 9.23 -3.13
CA GLU A 59 14.34 9.71 -1.84
C GLU A 59 13.23 9.72 -0.78
N VAL A 60 12.00 10.03 -1.20
CA VAL A 60 10.80 9.97 -0.36
C VAL A 60 9.81 8.99 -0.94
N GLU A 61 9.37 8.04 -0.13
CA GLU A 61 8.29 7.12 -0.46
C GLU A 61 7.20 7.19 0.61
N PHE A 62 5.96 7.41 0.18
CA PHE A 62 4.82 7.49 1.09
C PHE A 62 3.83 6.37 0.80
N TYR A 63 3.35 5.73 1.86
CA TYR A 63 2.51 4.54 1.79
C TYR A 63 1.26 4.69 2.65
N HIS A 64 0.13 4.23 2.13
CA HIS A 64 -1.15 4.17 2.82
C HIS A 64 -1.50 2.70 3.09
N LEU A 65 -1.68 2.35 4.36
CA LEU A 65 -2.23 1.06 4.77
C LEU A 65 -3.75 1.06 4.60
N ARG A 66 -4.22 0.35 3.56
CA ARG A 66 -5.64 0.19 3.28
C ARG A 66 -6.15 -1.15 3.78
N SER A 67 -7.26 -1.09 4.48
CA SER A 67 -7.98 -2.25 5.00
C SER A 67 -9.40 -2.25 4.46
N ASN A 68 -9.82 -3.33 3.82
CA ASN A 68 -11.20 -3.46 3.38
C ASN A 68 -12.01 -3.93 4.59
N GLY A 69 -12.90 -3.08 5.11
CA GLY A 69 -13.53 -3.18 6.44
C GLY A 69 -14.23 -4.50 6.82
N PHE A 70 -14.37 -5.46 5.90
CA PHE A 70 -14.93 -6.80 6.17
C PHE A 70 -13.88 -7.88 6.49
N SER A 71 -12.60 -7.67 6.19
CA SER A 71 -11.57 -8.69 6.46
C SER A 71 -10.24 -8.02 6.78
N SER A 72 -9.93 -7.95 8.07
CA SER A 72 -8.61 -7.55 8.57
C SER A 72 -7.49 -8.41 7.97
N LEU A 73 -7.81 -9.60 7.44
CA LEU A 73 -6.88 -10.53 6.80
C LEU A 73 -6.35 -10.04 5.44
N CYS A 74 -6.94 -9.00 4.84
CA CYS A 74 -6.66 -8.57 3.47
C CYS A 74 -6.40 -7.07 3.37
N THR A 75 -5.28 -6.67 3.98
CA THR A 75 -4.73 -5.32 3.91
C THR A 75 -3.77 -5.17 2.73
N ARG A 76 -3.67 -3.94 2.22
CA ARG A 76 -2.72 -3.54 1.19
C ARG A 76 -2.01 -2.28 1.64
N THR A 77 -0.69 -2.30 1.61
CA THR A 77 0.11 -1.09 1.81
C THR A 77 0.51 -0.58 0.45
N ILE A 78 -0.11 0.51 0.02
CA ILE A 78 0.07 1.04 -1.33
C ILE A 78 0.92 2.30 -1.30
N GLN A 79 1.85 2.43 -2.24
CA GLN A 79 2.58 3.67 -2.42
C GLN A 79 1.66 4.72 -3.05
N ILE A 80 1.64 5.90 -2.46
CA ILE A 80 0.88 7.06 -2.91
C ILE A 80 1.82 8.26 -3.08
N GLN A 81 1.29 9.35 -3.64
CA GLN A 81 2.05 10.59 -3.73
C GLN A 81 2.37 11.11 -2.33
N ALA A 82 3.64 11.44 -2.08
CA ALA A 82 4.10 12.05 -0.84
C ALA A 82 3.59 13.50 -0.76
N ASP A 83 2.38 13.64 -0.25
CA ASP A 83 1.69 14.92 -0.08
C ASP A 83 0.87 14.85 1.21
N GLY A 84 1.00 15.86 2.06
CA GLY A 84 0.27 15.97 3.33
C GLY A 84 -1.24 15.95 3.16
N ILE A 85 -1.77 16.37 2.01
CA ILE A 85 -3.21 16.34 1.71
C ILE A 85 -3.78 14.91 1.67
N ASN A 86 -2.94 13.90 1.46
CA ASN A 86 -3.37 12.51 1.37
C ASN A 86 -3.52 11.83 2.75
N LEU A 87 -3.12 12.51 3.83
CA LEU A 87 -3.34 12.03 5.19
C LEU A 87 -4.83 12.03 5.53
N ASN A 88 -5.24 11.09 6.37
CA ASN A 88 -6.57 11.08 6.95
C ASN A 88 -6.56 10.37 8.30
N SER A 89 -7.22 10.98 9.29
CA SER A 89 -7.22 10.55 10.68
C SER A 89 -7.72 9.11 10.89
N ALA A 90 -8.48 8.53 9.96
CA ALA A 90 -9.00 7.18 10.07
C ALA A 90 -8.03 6.07 9.66
N PHE A 91 -6.85 6.41 9.12
CA PHE A 91 -5.92 5.42 8.56
C PHE A 91 -4.49 5.54 9.12
N CYS A 92 -3.67 4.56 8.81
CA CYS A 92 -2.25 4.55 9.11
C CYS A 92 -1.42 4.71 7.83
N TYR A 93 -0.28 5.39 7.97
CA TYR A 93 0.60 5.70 6.85
C TYR A 93 2.06 5.42 7.21
N ILE A 94 2.89 5.15 6.20
CA ILE A 94 4.32 4.95 6.36
C ILE A 94 5.05 5.91 5.42
N LEU A 95 5.91 6.76 5.96
CA LEU A 95 6.74 7.70 5.21
C LEU A 95 8.20 7.31 5.35
N LYS A 96 8.81 6.79 4.28
CA LYS A 96 10.24 6.53 4.20
C LYS A 96 10.94 7.74 3.59
N VAL A 97 11.97 8.24 4.27
CA VAL A 97 12.82 9.34 3.82
C VAL A 97 14.27 8.87 3.86
N ALA A 98 14.91 8.78 2.70
CA ALA A 98 16.35 8.52 2.59
C ALA A 98 17.12 9.84 2.70
N PHE A 99 18.22 9.85 3.47
CA PHE A 99 19.11 11.02 3.56
C PHE A 99 20.17 11.04 2.45
N ASP A 100 20.36 9.90 1.78
CA ASP A 100 21.37 9.65 0.77
C ASP A 100 20.70 9.00 -0.46
N LYS A 101 21.11 9.42 -1.66
CA LYS A 101 20.68 8.89 -2.96
C LYS A 101 21.03 7.41 -3.18
N GLU A 102 22.00 6.88 -2.45
CA GLU A 102 22.38 5.47 -2.46
C GLU A 102 21.57 4.63 -1.46
N ASP A 103 20.51 5.17 -0.84
CA ASP A 103 19.61 4.45 0.08
C ASP A 103 20.37 3.80 1.27
N LYS A 104 21.49 4.40 1.69
CA LYS A 104 22.33 3.81 2.73
C LYS A 104 21.77 4.03 4.12
N THR A 105 21.17 5.19 4.38
CA THR A 105 20.55 5.52 5.66
C THR A 105 19.37 6.47 5.49
N GLY A 106 18.49 6.49 6.48
CA GLY A 106 17.34 7.38 6.50
C GLY A 106 16.48 7.19 7.72
N ILE A 107 15.24 7.66 7.63
CA ILE A 107 14.21 7.53 8.66
C ILE A 107 12.90 7.05 8.03
N VAL A 108 12.16 6.23 8.78
CA VAL A 108 10.84 5.74 8.44
C VAL A 108 9.89 6.18 9.54
N TYR A 109 8.92 7.01 9.18
CA TYR A 109 7.85 7.42 10.07
C TYR A 109 6.65 6.50 9.87
N VAL A 110 6.11 5.96 10.96
CA VAL A 110 4.81 5.29 11.00
C VAL A 110 3.83 6.26 11.62
N TRP A 111 2.99 6.87 10.78
CA TRP A 111 1.98 7.82 11.21
C TRP A 111 0.67 7.09 11.51
N ILE A 112 0.15 7.27 12.72
CA ILE A 112 -1.06 6.62 13.23
C ILE A 112 -2.14 7.68 13.38
N GLY A 113 -3.18 7.61 12.55
CA GLY A 113 -4.31 8.52 12.62
C GLY A 113 -5.11 8.34 13.90
N LYS A 114 -5.64 9.43 14.45
CA LYS A 114 -6.35 9.46 15.74
C LYS A 114 -7.63 8.61 15.76
N LYS A 115 -8.25 8.40 14.59
CA LYS A 115 -9.45 7.56 14.40
C LYS A 115 -9.11 6.17 13.83
N SER A 116 -7.82 5.85 13.63
CA SER A 116 -7.39 4.54 13.17
C SER A 116 -7.57 3.47 14.26
N LYS A 117 -7.59 2.20 13.86
CA LYS A 117 -7.69 1.08 14.81
C LYS A 117 -6.31 0.70 15.33
N ASP A 118 -6.19 0.39 16.62
CA ASP A 118 -4.93 -0.04 17.24
C ASP A 118 -4.25 -1.21 16.51
N GLU A 119 -5.05 -2.18 16.02
CA GLU A 119 -4.53 -3.30 15.24
C GLU A 119 -3.88 -2.88 13.92
N GLU A 120 -4.38 -1.81 13.29
CA GLU A 120 -3.83 -1.26 12.06
C GLU A 120 -2.55 -0.48 12.33
N GLY A 121 -2.47 0.23 13.46
CA GLY A 121 -1.23 0.85 13.94
C GLY A 121 -0.12 -0.18 14.14
N ARG A 122 -0.41 -1.27 14.87
CA ARG A 122 0.55 -2.38 15.08
C ARG A 122 0.97 -3.04 13.76
N LEU A 123 0.02 -3.24 12.84
CA LEU A 123 0.33 -3.79 11.52
C LEU A 123 1.22 -2.86 10.70
N ALA A 124 0.97 -1.54 10.74
CA ALA A 124 1.78 -0.56 10.03
C ALA A 124 3.22 -0.56 10.55
N GLU A 125 3.40 -0.63 11.87
CA GLU A 125 4.72 -0.80 12.50
C GLU A 125 5.39 -2.09 12.05
N GLU A 126 4.69 -3.23 12.11
CA GLU A 126 5.23 -4.53 11.71
C GLU A 126 5.65 -4.55 10.23
N ILE A 127 4.85 -3.94 9.35
CA ILE A 127 5.18 -3.77 7.92
C ILE A 127 6.42 -2.91 7.77
N ALA A 128 6.52 -1.82 8.53
CA ALA A 128 7.65 -0.92 8.44
C ALA A 128 8.96 -1.59 8.84
N THR A 129 8.96 -2.32 9.97
CA THR A 129 10.10 -3.13 10.43
C THR A 129 10.46 -4.25 9.45
N THR A 130 9.45 -4.90 8.85
CA THR A 130 9.68 -6.04 7.93
C THR A 130 10.32 -5.60 6.62
N TYR A 131 9.91 -4.45 6.05
CA TYR A 131 10.27 -4.10 4.67
C TYR A 131 11.24 -2.93 4.51
N PHE A 132 11.42 -2.08 5.51
CA PHE A 132 12.24 -0.87 5.36
C PHE A 132 13.59 -0.92 6.08
N ASN A 133 14.10 -2.12 6.34
CA ASN A 133 15.45 -2.39 6.86
C ASN A 133 15.82 -1.56 8.13
N PRO A 134 15.49 -2.06 9.33
CA PRO A 134 15.69 -1.34 10.58
C PRO A 134 17.16 -1.06 10.94
N GLU A 135 18.13 -1.73 10.29
CA GLU A 135 19.56 -1.46 10.51
C GLU A 135 20.03 -0.19 9.79
N LYS A 136 19.34 0.20 8.71
CA LYS A 136 19.71 1.37 7.88
C LYS A 136 18.78 2.55 8.09
N PHE A 137 17.51 2.28 8.37
CA PHE A 137 16.50 3.31 8.58
C PHE A 137 16.06 3.30 10.04
N SER A 138 16.20 4.43 10.71
CA SER A 138 15.59 4.61 12.03
C SER A 138 14.07 4.60 11.88
N LEU A 139 13.37 3.96 12.81
CA LEU A 139 11.90 3.91 12.80
C LEU A 139 11.36 4.81 13.90
N GLN A 140 10.42 5.68 13.56
CA GLN A 140 9.73 6.55 14.50
C GLN A 140 8.22 6.41 14.34
N ILE A 141 7.54 6.11 15.44
CA ILE A 141 6.07 6.07 15.50
C ILE A 141 5.59 7.48 15.85
N LEU A 142 4.63 7.99 15.07
CA LEU A 142 4.02 9.30 15.24
C LEU A 142 2.51 9.14 15.38
N ASN A 143 1.95 9.55 16.51
CA ASN A 143 0.51 9.71 16.62
C ASN A 143 0.10 11.05 15.98
N GLU A 144 -1.09 11.09 15.40
CA GLU A 144 -1.64 12.32 14.84
C GLU A 144 -1.63 13.47 15.87
N GLY A 145 -0.97 14.58 15.51
CA GLY A 145 -0.75 15.74 16.37
C GLY A 145 0.58 15.76 17.11
N GLU A 146 1.33 14.65 17.12
CA GLU A 146 2.68 14.54 17.71
C GLU A 146 3.78 14.60 16.63
N GLU A 147 3.46 15.11 15.44
CA GLU A 147 4.42 15.16 14.33
C GLU A 147 5.52 16.21 14.57
N PRO A 148 6.78 15.93 14.21
CA PRO A 148 7.84 16.94 14.19
C PRO A 148 7.46 18.11 13.26
N GLU A 149 7.62 19.35 13.74
CA GLU A 149 7.10 20.54 13.07
C GLU A 149 7.61 20.75 11.64
N ASN A 150 8.86 20.36 11.35
CA ASN A 150 9.50 20.67 10.06
C ASN A 150 9.76 19.43 9.20
N PHE A 151 10.54 18.47 9.69
CA PHE A 151 11.10 17.43 8.82
C PHE A 151 10.03 16.52 8.20
N PHE A 152 9.03 16.11 8.98
CA PHE A 152 7.94 15.26 8.51
C PHE A 152 7.12 15.93 7.41
N TRP A 153 6.73 17.19 7.61
CA TRP A 153 5.92 17.94 6.66
C TRP A 153 6.71 18.29 5.38
N VAL A 154 7.97 18.71 5.52
CA VAL A 154 8.85 18.98 4.37
C VAL A 154 9.01 17.74 3.49
N ALA A 155 9.15 16.55 4.09
CA ALA A 155 9.18 15.30 3.34
C ALA A 155 7.84 15.00 2.63
N LEU A 156 6.71 15.44 3.18
CA LEU A 156 5.38 15.38 2.56
C LEU A 156 5.09 16.56 1.61
N GLY A 157 6.12 17.22 1.08
CA GLY A 157 5.98 18.19 -0.02
C GLY A 157 5.68 19.63 0.40
N GLY A 158 5.70 19.97 1.69
CA GLY A 158 5.48 21.37 2.10
C GLY A 158 5.18 21.57 3.57
N PRO A 159 4.75 22.78 3.98
CA PRO A 159 4.30 23.01 5.35
C PRO A 159 3.05 22.17 5.66
N LYS A 160 2.74 22.02 6.95
CA LYS A 160 1.49 21.38 7.39
C LYS A 160 0.30 22.09 6.75
N LEU A 161 -0.46 21.34 5.95
CA LEU A 161 -1.72 21.76 5.37
C LEU A 161 -2.88 21.04 6.06
N ASP A 162 -4.07 21.61 5.97
CA ASP A 162 -5.28 20.90 6.37
C ASP A 162 -5.51 19.70 5.44
N TYR A 163 -5.86 18.57 6.05
CA TYR A 163 -6.18 17.32 5.38
C TYR A 163 -7.50 16.77 5.91
N ASP A 164 -8.11 15.86 5.15
CA ASP A 164 -9.40 15.28 5.49
C ASP A 164 -9.30 14.42 6.75
N LYS A 165 -10.19 14.63 7.73
CA LYS A 165 -10.20 13.88 8.99
C LYS A 165 -11.37 12.92 9.09
N ASP A 166 -12.25 12.91 8.10
CA ASP A 166 -13.47 12.13 8.12
C ASP A 166 -13.37 10.94 7.17
N ALA A 167 -13.80 9.78 7.66
CA ALA A 167 -13.93 8.58 6.85
C ALA A 167 -15.23 7.83 7.18
N ASP A 168 -16.22 8.54 7.72
CA ASP A 168 -17.48 7.97 8.20
C ASP A 168 -18.22 7.22 7.10
N PHE A 169 -18.00 7.60 5.84
CA PHE A 169 -18.53 6.90 4.68
C PHE A 169 -18.17 5.41 4.63
N MET A 170 -17.08 4.99 5.29
CA MET A 170 -16.67 3.58 5.40
C MET A 170 -17.60 2.76 6.30
N ASN A 171 -18.38 3.41 7.17
CA ASN A 171 -19.32 2.77 8.09
C ASN A 171 -20.68 2.47 7.44
N TYR A 172 -20.94 2.98 6.24
CA TYR A 172 -22.23 2.86 5.57
C TYR A 172 -22.15 1.93 4.36
N THR A 173 -23.17 1.08 4.19
CA THR A 173 -23.35 0.29 2.96
C THR A 173 -24.05 1.14 1.91
N ARG A 174 -23.51 1.16 0.69
CA ARG A 174 -24.09 1.90 -0.44
C ARG A 174 -24.80 0.94 -1.38
N LEU A 175 -26.06 1.23 -1.70
CA LEU A 175 -26.83 0.53 -2.73
C LEU A 175 -26.80 1.34 -4.02
N PHE A 176 -26.38 0.71 -5.11
CA PHE A 176 -26.38 1.33 -6.44
C PHE A 176 -27.38 0.59 -7.33
N ARG A 177 -28.18 1.34 -8.10
CA ARG A 177 -29.02 0.78 -9.17
C ARG A 177 -28.23 0.86 -10.47
N CYS A 178 -27.68 -0.26 -10.92
CA CYS A 178 -27.06 -0.34 -12.24
C CYS A 178 -28.15 -0.64 -13.29
N SER A 179 -28.27 0.20 -14.33
CA SER A 179 -29.10 -0.07 -15.51
C SER A 179 -28.26 0.10 -16.77
N ASN A 180 -28.42 -0.81 -17.74
CA ASN A 180 -27.79 -0.71 -19.06
C ASN A 180 -28.81 -0.32 -20.15
N GLU A 181 -29.96 0.21 -19.76
CA GLU A 181 -31.10 0.49 -20.64
C GLU A 181 -30.79 1.55 -21.72
N LYS A 182 -29.75 2.36 -21.50
CA LYS A 182 -29.29 3.40 -22.45
C LYS A 182 -27.96 3.09 -23.16
N GLY A 183 -27.41 1.88 -22.97
CA GLY A 183 -26.12 1.48 -23.55
C GLY A 183 -24.88 2.07 -22.85
N TYR A 184 -25.06 2.75 -21.71
CA TYR A 184 -24.00 3.15 -20.79
C TYR A 184 -24.47 2.96 -19.34
N PHE A 185 -23.53 2.69 -18.44
CA PHE A 185 -23.81 2.60 -17.01
C PHE A 185 -24.08 4.01 -16.45
N ILE A 186 -25.17 4.13 -15.70
CA ILE A 186 -25.48 5.28 -14.83
C ILE A 186 -25.21 4.83 -13.39
#